data_AF-A0A4S0Q0E9-F1
#
_entry.id   AF-A0A4S0Q0E9-F1
#
_cell.length_a   1.000
_cell.length_b   1.000
_cell.length_c   1.000
_cell.angle_alpha   90.00
_cell.angle_beta   90.00
_cell.angle_gamma   90.00
#
_symmetry.space_group_name_H-M   'P 1'
#
loop_
_entity.id
_entity.type
_entity.pdbx_description
1 polymer ?
#
loop_
_entity_poly.entity_id
_entity_poly.type
_entity_poly.pdbx_seq_one_letter_code
_entity_poly.pdbx_strand_id
1 'polypeptide(L)'
;LENADGSFSATFGPGALNGLNLPAFLKRNEQGGFFALDDVANGALPILGAEIKASISKGVARLDKAEVNAQQYKIWLSGIASYVGRGLALSGGIVP
;
A
#
# COMPACT_ATOMS: atom_id res chain seq x y z
N LEU A 1 -22.41 4.43 4.06
CA LEU A 1 -21.20 5.27 3.86
C LEU A 1 -21.37 6.36 2.79
N GLU A 2 -22.51 6.43 2.09
CA GLU A 2 -22.68 7.33 0.93
C GLU A 2 -22.49 8.83 1.25
N ASN A 3 -22.66 9.24 2.50
CA ASN A 3 -22.40 10.60 2.99
C ASN A 3 -21.45 10.59 4.19
N ALA A 4 -20.53 9.62 4.24
CA ALA A 4 -19.52 9.58 5.27
C ALA A 4 -18.40 10.57 4.94
N ASP A 5 -18.02 11.34 5.95
CA ASP A 5 -16.80 12.14 5.96
C ASP A 5 -15.97 11.71 7.17
N GLY A 6 -14.65 11.73 7.02
CA GLY A 6 -13.76 11.37 8.11
C GLY A 6 -12.32 11.26 7.64
N SER A 7 -11.43 11.02 8.58
CA SER A 7 -10.04 10.74 8.29
C SER A 7 -9.48 9.72 9.27
N PHE A 8 -8.43 9.05 8.83
CA PHE A 8 -7.69 8.09 9.62
C PHE A 8 -6.20 8.34 9.39
N SER A 9 -5.44 8.31 10.47
CA SER A 9 -3.99 8.31 10.43
C SER A 9 -3.43 7.27 11.39
N ALA A 10 -2.39 6.59 10.95
CA ALA A 10 -1.63 5.66 11.77
C ALA A 10 -0.15 5.74 11.44
N THR A 11 0.66 5.64 12.49
CA THR A 11 2.11 5.57 12.40
C THR A 11 2.57 4.34 13.15
N PHE A 12 3.41 3.56 12.50
CA PHE A 12 3.97 2.33 13.04
C PHE A 12 5.49 2.49 13.17
N GLY A 13 6.03 2.03 14.30
CA GLY A 13 7.47 1.92 14.51
C GLY A 13 8.06 0.69 13.80
N PRO A 14 9.31 0.34 14.13
CA PRO A 14 9.98 -0.81 13.54
C PRO A 14 9.22 -2.12 13.74
N GLY A 15 9.26 -2.99 12.74
CA GLY A 15 8.54 -4.25 12.75
C GLY A 15 8.77 -5.05 11.47
N ALA A 16 7.81 -5.90 11.11
CA ALA A 16 7.84 -6.66 9.88
C ALA A 16 6.48 -6.63 9.17
N LEU A 17 6.51 -6.38 7.86
CA LEU A 17 5.36 -6.54 6.98
C LEU A 17 5.33 -7.98 6.47
N ASN A 18 4.47 -8.79 7.06
CA ASN A 18 4.23 -10.16 6.63
C ASN A 18 3.40 -10.18 5.33
N GLY A 19 3.58 -11.20 4.51
CA GLY A 19 2.84 -11.32 3.25
C GLY A 19 3.52 -10.66 2.05
N LEU A 20 4.81 -10.29 2.17
CA LEU A 20 5.57 -9.70 1.08
C LEU A 20 7.00 -10.23 1.03
N ASN A 21 7.30 -10.98 -0.02
CA ASN A 21 8.65 -11.34 -0.44
C ASN A 21 9.15 -10.30 -1.44
N LEU A 22 9.77 -9.23 -0.94
CA LEU A 22 10.21 -8.10 -1.75
C LEU A 22 11.18 -8.51 -2.89
N PRO A 23 12.20 -9.37 -2.69
CA PRO A 23 13.03 -9.84 -3.78
C PRO A 23 12.25 -10.59 -4.88
N ALA A 24 11.30 -11.45 -4.50
CA ALA A 24 10.48 -12.16 -5.47
C ALA A 24 9.55 -11.21 -6.23
N PHE A 25 8.98 -10.21 -5.55
CA PHE A 25 8.17 -9.16 -6.17
C PHE A 25 8.98 -8.37 -7.21
N LEU A 26 10.16 -7.88 -6.84
CA LEU A 26 11.02 -7.12 -7.75
C LEU A 26 11.40 -7.95 -8.98
N LYS A 27 11.78 -9.21 -8.79
CA LYS A 27 12.10 -10.13 -9.89
C LYS A 27 10.92 -10.33 -10.84
N ARG A 28 9.71 -10.54 -10.32
CA ARG A 28 8.49 -10.68 -11.16
C ARG A 28 8.15 -9.39 -11.87
N ASN A 29 8.35 -8.24 -11.22
CA ASN A 29 8.11 -6.92 -11.81
C ASN A 29 9.10 -6.61 -12.95
N GLU A 30 10.37 -6.98 -12.80
CA GLU A 30 11.40 -6.86 -13.85
C GLU A 30 11.12 -7.72 -15.08
N GLN A 31 10.49 -8.89 -14.88
CA GLN A 31 10.08 -9.77 -15.97
C GLN A 31 8.92 -9.20 -16.80
N GLY A 32 8.24 -8.17 -16.28
CA GLY A 32 7.09 -7.54 -16.92
C GLY A 32 5.84 -8.41 -16.93
N GLY A 33 4.72 -7.80 -17.34
CA GLY A 33 3.41 -8.46 -17.36
C GLY A 33 2.72 -8.55 -16.00
N PHE A 34 1.63 -9.29 -15.94
CA PHE A 34 0.83 -9.48 -14.73
C PHE A 34 1.24 -10.76 -14.00
N PHE A 35 1.32 -10.70 -12.67
CA PHE A 35 1.55 -11.86 -11.81
C PHE A 35 0.63 -11.83 -10.59
N ALA A 36 0.33 -13.00 -10.03
CA ALA A 36 -0.50 -13.10 -8.82
C ALA A 36 0.29 -12.63 -7.59
N LEU A 37 -0.35 -11.86 -6.71
CA LEU A 37 0.30 -11.42 -5.45
C LEU A 37 0.62 -12.60 -4.53
N ASP A 38 -0.18 -13.67 -4.57
CA ASP A 38 0.07 -14.88 -3.80
C ASP A 38 1.41 -15.55 -4.16
N ASP A 39 1.89 -15.40 -5.40
CA ASP A 39 3.20 -15.92 -5.83
C ASP A 39 4.37 -15.27 -5.07
N VAL A 40 4.14 -14.10 -4.45
CA VAL A 40 5.14 -13.29 -3.75
C VAL A 40 4.72 -12.98 -2.31
N ALA A 41 3.70 -13.67 -1.79
CA ALA A 41 3.20 -13.46 -0.43
C ALA A 41 3.98 -14.25 0.65
N ASN A 42 4.91 -15.12 0.26
CA ASN A 42 5.64 -16.01 1.16
C ASN A 42 6.88 -15.34 1.80
N GLY A 43 6.71 -14.16 2.40
CA GLY A 43 7.82 -13.43 3.00
C GLY A 43 7.41 -12.48 4.11
N ALA A 44 8.42 -12.01 4.83
CA ALA A 44 8.29 -10.93 5.80
C ALA A 44 9.35 -9.88 5.48
N LEU A 45 8.92 -8.67 5.20
CA LEU A 45 9.80 -7.53 4.93
C LEU A 45 10.05 -6.78 6.25
N PRO A 46 11.30 -6.72 6.76
CA PRO A 46 11.62 -5.87 7.89
C PRO A 46 11.40 -4.39 7.54
N ILE A 47 10.72 -3.66 8.42
CA ILE A 47 10.42 -2.24 8.25
C ILE A 47 10.96 -1.45 9.43
N LEU A 48 11.43 -0.23 9.15
CA LEU A 48 11.81 0.77 10.16
C LEU A 48 10.57 1.53 10.65
N GLY A 49 9.53 1.58 9.84
CA GLY A 49 8.25 2.16 10.18
C GLY A 49 7.34 2.30 8.98
N ALA A 50 6.09 2.64 9.25
CA ALA A 50 5.09 2.92 8.23
C ALA A 50 4.19 4.08 8.64
N GLU A 51 3.72 4.84 7.67
CA GLU A 51 2.76 5.93 7.86
C GLU A 51 1.61 5.75 6.89
N ILE A 52 0.38 5.79 7.40
CA ILE A 52 -0.83 5.74 6.60
C ILE A 52 -1.71 6.94 6.98
N LYS A 53 -2.18 7.67 5.98
CA LYS A 53 -3.16 8.74 6.07
C LYS A 53 -4.20 8.53 4.99
N ALA A 54 -5.45 8.47 5.41
CA ALA A 54 -6.58 8.35 4.52
C ALA A 54 -7.68 9.33 4.93
N SER A 55 -8.43 9.81 3.95
CA SER A 55 -9.60 10.64 4.12
C SER A 55 -10.78 10.00 3.41
N ILE A 56 -11.97 10.22 3.93
CA ILE A 56 -13.23 9.88 3.28
C ILE A 56 -13.98 11.19 3.14
N SER A 57 -14.46 11.49 1.94
CA SER A 57 -15.41 12.57 1.75
C SER A 57 -16.50 12.19 0.77
N LYS A 58 -17.76 12.44 1.15
CA LYS A 58 -18.95 12.07 0.36
C LYS A 58 -18.90 10.61 -0.12
N GLY A 59 -18.47 9.71 0.76
CA GLY A 59 -18.35 8.27 0.46
C GLY A 59 -17.22 7.87 -0.51
N VAL A 60 -16.30 8.79 -0.85
CA VAL A 60 -15.07 8.49 -1.58
C VAL A 60 -13.89 8.47 -0.62
N ALA A 61 -13.25 7.31 -0.46
CA ALA A 61 -12.02 7.17 0.29
C ALA A 61 -10.82 7.54 -0.59
N ARG A 62 -9.88 8.29 -0.03
CA ARG A 62 -8.59 8.64 -0.63
C ARG A 62 -7.48 8.21 0.30
N LEU A 63 -6.46 7.59 -0.27
CA LEU A 63 -5.20 7.31 0.41
C LEU A 63 -4.27 8.49 0.15
N ASP A 64 -4.27 9.44 1.08
CA ASP A 64 -3.47 10.66 1.01
C ASP A 64 -1.97 10.34 1.16
N LYS A 65 -1.64 9.35 1.99
CA LYS A 65 -0.29 8.83 2.16
C LYS A 65 -0.34 7.38 2.62
N ALA A 66 0.42 6.50 1.99
CA ALA A 66 0.79 5.23 2.58
C ALA A 66 2.24 4.95 2.21
N GLU A 67 3.13 4.99 3.20
CA GLU A 67 4.56 4.78 3.01
C GLU A 67 5.07 3.76 4.02
N VAL A 68 5.96 2.89 3.56
CA VAL A 68 6.69 1.93 4.37
C VAL A 68 8.17 2.16 4.12
N ASN A 69 8.93 2.42 5.18
CA ASN A 69 10.38 2.54 5.12
C ASN A 69 10.99 1.18 5.48
N ALA A 70 11.65 0.54 4.51
CA ALA A 70 12.21 -0.79 4.64
C ALA A 70 13.70 -0.77 4.29
N GLN A 71 14.56 -0.57 5.29
CA GLN A 71 16.02 -0.52 5.16
C GLN A 71 16.51 0.36 3.99
N GLN A 72 16.73 -0.25 2.83
CA GLN A 72 17.25 0.36 1.60
C GLN A 72 16.17 0.74 0.57
N TYR A 73 14.89 0.64 0.94
CA TYR A 73 13.76 0.94 0.07
C TYR A 73 12.68 1.72 0.81
N LYS A 74 12.00 2.60 0.07
CA LYS A 74 10.69 3.14 0.44
C LYS A 74 9.64 2.57 -0.49
N ILE A 75 8.63 1.93 0.10
CA ILE A 75 7.44 1.46 -0.61
C ILE A 75 6.34 2.49 -0.37
N TRP A 76 5.63 2.89 -1.41
CA TRP A 76 4.52 3.82 -1.28
C TRP A 76 3.30 3.38 -2.09
N LEU A 77 2.13 3.78 -1.61
CA LEU A 77 0.84 3.57 -2.25
C LEU A 77 0.00 4.85 -2.12
N SER A 78 -0.73 5.19 -3.18
CA SER A 78 -1.72 6.27 -3.20
C SER A 78 -2.89 5.87 -4.09
N GLY A 79 -4.02 6.57 -3.95
CA GLY A 79 -5.16 6.37 -4.82
C GLY A 79 -6.48 6.65 -4.14
N ILE A 80 -7.54 6.17 -4.78
CA ILE A 80 -8.92 6.37 -4.35
C ILE A 80 -9.73 5.08 -4.43
N ALA A 81 -10.67 4.94 -3.49
CA ALA A 81 -11.67 3.89 -3.48
C ALA A 81 -13.05 4.53 -3.32
N SER A 82 -13.92 4.39 -4.32
CA SER A 82 -15.30 4.88 -4.24
C SER A 82 -16.22 3.77 -3.74
N TYR A 83 -16.90 4.01 -2.61
CA TYR A 83 -17.85 3.06 -2.07
C TYR A 83 -19.10 2.94 -2.97
N VAL A 84 -19.56 4.07 -3.51
CA VAL A 84 -20.77 4.16 -4.33
C VAL A 84 -20.54 3.58 -5.74
N GLY A 85 -19.36 3.82 -6.31
CA GLY A 85 -19.02 3.36 -7.65
C GLY A 85 -18.36 1.98 -7.72
N ARG A 86 -18.03 1.36 -6.57
CA ARG A 86 -17.20 0.14 -6.46
C ARG A 86 -15.87 0.19 -7.22
N GLY A 87 -15.39 1.41 -7.51
CA GLY A 87 -14.16 1.64 -8.25
C GLY A 87 -12.98 1.77 -7.31
N LEU A 88 -11.88 1.08 -7.62
CA LEU A 88 -10.61 1.16 -6.92
C LEU A 88 -9.52 1.55 -7.91
N ALA A 89 -8.90 2.69 -7.70
CA ALA A 89 -7.77 3.16 -8.49
C ALA A 89 -6.61 3.39 -7.53
N LEU A 90 -5.67 2.46 -7.51
CA LEU A 90 -4.46 2.52 -6.69
C LEU A 90 -3.24 2.56 -7.59
N SER A 91 -2.25 3.35 -7.18
CA SER A 91 -0.92 3.38 -7.74
C SER A 91 0.09 3.27 -6.60
N GLY A 92 1.25 2.72 -6.90
CA GLY A 92 2.31 2.58 -5.93
C GLY A 92 3.65 2.40 -6.60
N GLY A 93 4.69 2.37 -5.78
CA GLY A 93 6.05 2.19 -6.24
C GLY A 93 6.99 1.76 -5.13
N ILE A 94 8.13 1.25 -5.55
CA ILE A 94 9.26 0.90 -4.70
C ILE A 94 10.42 1.74 -5.19
N VAL A 95 10.95 2.61 -4.33
CA VAL A 95 12.11 3.44 -4.63
C VAL A 95 13.25 3.06 -3.68
N PRO A 96 14.52 3.06 -4.13
CA PRO A 96 15.67 2.97 -3.25
C PRO A 96 15.70 4.11 -2.22
#